data_AF-A0A953R711-F1
#
_entry.id   AF-A0A953R711-F1
#
_cell.length_a   1.000
_cell.length_b   1.000
_cell.length_c   1.000
_cell.angle_alpha   90.00
_cell.angle_beta   90.00
_cell.angle_gamma   90.00
#
_symmetry.space_group_name_H-M   'P 1'
#
loop_
_entity.id
_entity.type
_entity.pdbx_description
1 polymer ?
#
loop_
_entity_poly.entity_id
_entity_poly.type
_entity_poly.pdbx_seq_one_letter_code
_entity_poly.pdbx_strand_id
1 'polypeptide(L)'
;MLGRVRCILYIGVVAGWIGPTPAQCQQPVGSKVASPQQPGAGQRNAAQQPVPNLYPSRSAQPVPAAQYSPLAAQGGYRGQKLTWYEALFRSLNPKNVDWGMSWEQRRSIFLENSIGNKYFMYTAALSMLLVYSFVVIVWQRWNHAERLKQLAQGAADAMNYAQYWKAGAEKATRKHNTHIEKCNRVIEAGESGLPTGDTAEAGALRQQVEGMRIEVLNLTSENKRLRHDLEQKSTVVADLSIRVDDATKKIGSGNGPGNGAKGGENSVQVATLVDRINRLEETLRAVRLENERLKGA
;
A
#
# COMPACT_ATOMS: atom_id res chain seq x y z
N MET A 1 -0.31 1.53 7.51
CA MET A 1 -1.60 1.92 6.89
C MET A 1 -1.43 2.41 5.43
N LEU A 2 -0.59 1.77 4.60
CA LEU A 2 -0.50 2.06 3.16
C LEU A 2 -0.29 0.74 2.40
N GLY A 3 -1.37 0.13 1.92
CA GLY A 3 -1.26 -1.14 1.18
C GLY A 3 -2.52 -1.56 0.45
N ARG A 4 -3.44 -0.64 0.13
CA ARG A 4 -4.80 -0.99 -0.30
C ARG A 4 -5.29 -0.42 -1.64
N VAL A 5 -4.46 0.25 -2.44
CA VAL A 5 -4.95 0.93 -3.66
C VAL A 5 -4.55 0.23 -4.98
N ARG A 6 -3.68 -0.79 -4.95
CA ARG A 6 -3.13 -1.36 -6.20
C ARG A 6 -3.97 -2.45 -6.88
N CYS A 7 -5.00 -3.02 -6.24
CA CYS A 7 -5.71 -4.17 -6.81
C CYS A 7 -6.95 -3.83 -7.68
N ILE A 8 -7.37 -2.57 -7.77
CA ILE A 8 -8.54 -2.20 -8.60
C ILE A 8 -8.18 -2.20 -10.10
N LEU A 9 -6.89 -2.10 -10.46
CA LEU A 9 -6.46 -2.08 -11.86
C LEU A 9 -6.48 -3.43 -12.58
N TYR A 10 -6.59 -4.57 -11.88
CA TYR A 10 -6.54 -5.89 -12.52
C TYR A 10 -7.91 -6.47 -12.92
N ILE A 11 -9.01 -5.84 -12.54
CA ILE A 11 -10.36 -6.30 -12.92
C ILE A 11 -10.84 -5.68 -14.25
N GLY A 12 -10.17 -4.62 -14.73
CA GLY A 12 -10.54 -3.93 -15.98
C GLY A 12 -10.18 -4.66 -17.28
N VAL A 13 -9.36 -5.73 -17.24
CA VAL A 13 -8.84 -6.37 -18.46
C VAL A 13 -9.69 -7.58 -18.92
N VAL A 14 -10.59 -8.10 -18.07
CA VAL A 14 -11.38 -9.31 -18.41
C VAL A 14 -12.73 -8.97 -19.06
N ALA A 15 -13.15 -7.71 -19.07
CA ALA A 15 -14.42 -7.28 -19.67
C ALA A 15 -14.34 -6.93 -21.18
N GLY A 16 -13.23 -7.23 -21.86
CA GLY A 16 -12.98 -6.84 -23.27
C GLY A 16 -13.29 -7.91 -24.34
N TRP A 17 -13.69 -9.12 -23.95
CA TRP A 17 -13.77 -10.28 -24.86
C TRP A 17 -15.18 -10.84 -25.09
N ILE A 18 -16.23 -10.03 -24.92
CA ILE A 18 -17.60 -10.39 -25.34
C ILE A 18 -18.01 -9.44 -26.46
N GLY A 19 -17.48 -9.69 -27.65
CA GLY A 19 -17.99 -9.10 -28.89
C GLY A 19 -19.28 -9.82 -29.32
N PRO A 20 -20.28 -9.11 -29.85
CA PRO A 20 -21.50 -9.73 -30.35
C PRO A 20 -21.19 -10.46 -31.67
N THR A 21 -21.33 -11.78 -31.69
CA THR A 21 -21.36 -12.58 -32.91
C THR A 21 -22.66 -12.29 -33.69
N PRO A 22 -22.61 -11.95 -34.99
CA PRO A 22 -23.82 -11.85 -35.80
C PRO A 22 -24.38 -13.25 -36.05
N ALA A 23 -25.63 -13.48 -35.64
CA ALA A 23 -26.37 -14.71 -35.92
C ALA A 23 -26.59 -14.86 -37.43
N GLN A 24 -26.11 -15.97 -37.99
CA GLN A 24 -26.50 -16.48 -39.31
C GLN A 24 -27.97 -16.90 -39.27
N CYS A 25 -28.82 -16.26 -40.08
CA CYS A 25 -30.16 -16.77 -40.37
C CYS A 25 -30.04 -18.00 -41.27
N GLN A 26 -30.40 -19.17 -40.73
CA GLN A 26 -30.49 -20.43 -41.45
C GLN A 26 -31.95 -20.63 -41.89
N GLN A 27 -32.21 -20.60 -43.20
CA GLN A 27 -33.47 -21.04 -43.79
C GLN A 27 -33.61 -22.56 -43.63
N PRO A 28 -34.81 -23.07 -43.29
CA PRO A 28 -35.15 -24.46 -43.59
C PRO A 28 -35.87 -24.57 -44.93
N VAL A 29 -35.35 -25.52 -45.71
CA VAL A 29 -35.84 -26.03 -46.99
C VAL A 29 -37.11 -26.87 -46.78
N GLY A 30 -37.95 -26.91 -47.81
CA GLY A 30 -39.35 -27.32 -47.76
C GLY A 30 -39.62 -28.81 -47.54
N SER A 31 -40.90 -29.08 -47.28
CA SER A 31 -41.55 -30.38 -47.47
C SER A 31 -42.96 -30.14 -48.01
N LYS A 32 -43.27 -30.85 -49.10
CA LYS A 32 -44.50 -30.78 -49.89
C LYS A 32 -45.51 -31.82 -49.41
N VAL A 33 -46.77 -31.60 -49.84
CA VAL A 33 -47.94 -32.52 -49.90
C VAL A 33 -48.75 -32.54 -48.57
N ALA A 34 -50.07 -32.30 -48.50
CA ALA A 34 -51.18 -32.55 -49.41
C ALA A 34 -52.29 -31.47 -49.30
N SER A 35 -53.07 -31.32 -50.36
CA SER A 35 -54.41 -30.70 -50.38
C SER A 35 -55.45 -31.81 -50.66
N PRO A 36 -56.74 -31.64 -50.32
CA PRO A 36 -57.66 -31.18 -51.39
C PRO A 36 -58.86 -30.28 -50.96
N GLN A 37 -59.34 -29.51 -51.95
CA GLN A 37 -60.72 -29.00 -52.24
C GLN A 37 -61.39 -27.97 -51.29
N GLN A 38 -61.54 -26.66 -51.64
CA GLN A 38 -62.49 -25.93 -52.56
C GLN A 38 -63.87 -25.58 -51.93
N PRO A 39 -64.66 -24.58 -52.42
CA PRO A 39 -64.38 -23.18 -52.85
C PRO A 39 -65.46 -22.14 -52.40
N GLY A 40 -65.24 -20.84 -52.66
CA GLY A 40 -66.28 -19.78 -52.67
C GLY A 40 -65.66 -18.37 -52.62
N ALA A 41 -65.47 -17.66 -53.75
CA ALA A 41 -66.42 -16.79 -54.47
C ALA A 41 -66.71 -15.43 -53.78
N GLY A 42 -66.44 -14.32 -54.50
CA GLY A 42 -66.94 -12.97 -54.21
C GLY A 42 -65.84 -11.91 -54.01
N GLN A 43 -65.31 -11.29 -55.06
CA GLN A 43 -65.74 -10.01 -55.68
C GLN A 43 -65.19 -8.72 -55.04
N ARG A 44 -64.48 -7.99 -55.92
CA ARG A 44 -64.10 -6.58 -55.95
C ARG A 44 -65.04 -5.63 -55.19
N ASN A 45 -64.47 -4.57 -54.59
CA ASN A 45 -64.78 -3.20 -55.03
C ASN A 45 -63.70 -2.19 -54.60
N ALA A 46 -63.34 -1.37 -55.58
CA ALA A 46 -62.52 -0.18 -55.44
C ALA A 46 -63.39 0.99 -54.95
N ALA A 47 -62.78 1.93 -54.23
CA ALA A 47 -63.24 3.31 -54.16
C ALA A 47 -62.04 4.23 -53.90
N GLN A 48 -61.52 4.82 -54.97
CA GLN A 48 -60.78 6.08 -54.94
C GLN A 48 -61.78 7.22 -54.68
N GLN A 49 -61.43 8.18 -53.82
CA GLN A 49 -61.87 9.56 -54.01
C GLN A 49 -60.73 10.56 -53.68
N PRO A 50 -60.58 11.63 -54.48
CA PRO A 50 -59.52 12.64 -54.38
C PRO A 50 -60.02 13.94 -53.72
N VAL A 51 -59.11 14.78 -53.19
CA VAL A 51 -59.37 16.22 -53.06
C VAL A 51 -58.07 17.04 -53.20
N PRO A 52 -58.06 18.15 -53.94
CA PRO A 52 -56.87 18.93 -54.25
C PRO A 52 -56.75 20.27 -53.47
N ASN A 53 -55.51 20.74 -53.40
CA ASN A 53 -55.05 22.13 -53.58
C ASN A 53 -54.94 23.16 -52.43
N LEU A 54 -53.84 23.92 -52.54
CA LEU A 54 -53.62 25.35 -52.24
C LEU A 54 -53.29 25.80 -50.79
N TYR A 55 -52.01 26.10 -50.57
CA TYR A 55 -51.56 27.23 -49.75
C TYR A 55 -50.55 28.09 -50.53
N PRO A 56 -50.64 29.43 -50.50
CA PRO A 56 -49.75 30.32 -51.23
C PRO A 56 -48.45 30.63 -50.47
N SER A 57 -47.42 30.91 -51.27
CA SER A 57 -46.07 31.34 -50.91
C SER A 57 -46.00 32.35 -49.77
N ARG A 58 -45.23 32.02 -48.73
CA ARG A 58 -44.54 33.00 -47.90
C ARG A 58 -43.07 33.00 -48.29
N SER A 59 -42.64 34.11 -48.88
CA SER A 59 -41.27 34.42 -49.25
C SER A 59 -40.34 34.36 -48.04
N ALA A 60 -39.67 33.22 -47.86
CA ALA A 60 -38.41 33.15 -47.14
C ALA A 60 -37.33 32.97 -48.20
N GLN A 61 -36.40 33.93 -48.27
CA GLN A 61 -35.25 33.85 -49.16
C GLN A 61 -34.55 32.50 -48.96
N PRO A 62 -34.30 31.72 -50.03
CA PRO A 62 -33.38 30.61 -49.93
C PRO A 62 -31.99 31.23 -49.73
N VAL A 63 -31.48 31.16 -48.50
CA VAL A 63 -30.02 31.10 -48.30
C VAL A 63 -29.55 30.01 -49.25
N PRO A 64 -28.54 30.23 -50.12
CA PRO A 64 -28.05 29.15 -50.95
C PRO A 64 -27.51 28.09 -49.99
N ALA A 65 -28.33 27.07 -49.71
CA ALA A 65 -27.86 25.81 -49.20
C ALA A 65 -26.72 25.47 -50.14
N ALA A 66 -25.49 25.46 -49.61
CA ALA A 66 -24.30 25.08 -50.36
C ALA A 66 -24.71 23.89 -51.22
N GLN A 67 -24.78 24.11 -52.53
CA GLN A 67 -25.33 23.15 -53.48
C GLN A 67 -24.61 21.85 -53.21
N TYR A 68 -25.28 20.92 -52.54
CA TYR A 68 -24.71 19.61 -52.26
C TYR A 68 -24.76 18.87 -53.58
N SER A 69 -23.71 19.12 -54.36
CA SER A 69 -23.44 18.45 -55.61
C SER A 69 -23.41 16.95 -55.30
N PRO A 70 -24.33 16.13 -55.84
CA PRO A 70 -24.30 14.68 -55.64
C PRO A 70 -23.03 14.04 -56.22
N LEU A 71 -22.26 14.80 -57.03
CA LEU A 71 -20.93 14.38 -57.46
C LEU A 71 -19.89 14.47 -56.33
N ALA A 72 -20.05 15.34 -55.33
CA ALA A 72 -19.16 15.33 -54.16
C ALA A 72 -19.39 14.11 -53.26
N ALA A 73 -20.64 13.62 -53.18
CA ALA A 73 -20.99 12.40 -52.47
C ALA A 73 -20.60 11.11 -53.23
N GLN A 74 -20.49 11.21 -54.56
CA GLN A 74 -20.15 10.10 -55.46
C GLN A 74 -18.79 10.30 -56.16
N GLY A 75 -17.78 10.81 -55.45
CA GLY A 75 -16.37 10.74 -55.88
C GLY A 75 -15.97 11.62 -57.08
N GLY A 76 -16.53 12.81 -57.18
CA GLY A 76 -16.42 13.73 -58.32
C GLY A 76 -15.27 14.74 -58.29
N TYR A 77 -14.17 14.50 -57.56
CA TYR A 77 -12.93 15.27 -57.70
C TYR A 77 -11.79 14.36 -58.15
N ARG A 78 -11.83 13.92 -59.42
CA ARG A 78 -10.78 13.11 -60.07
C ARG A 78 -9.48 13.89 -60.40
N GLY A 79 -9.08 14.84 -59.56
CA GLY A 79 -7.91 15.69 -59.84
C GLY A 79 -7.24 16.36 -58.66
N GLN A 80 -7.65 16.08 -57.41
CA GLN A 80 -7.04 16.68 -56.23
C GLN A 80 -6.06 15.70 -55.60
N LYS A 81 -4.82 16.14 -55.37
CA LYS A 81 -3.75 15.32 -54.77
C LYS A 81 -4.26 14.75 -53.44
N LEU A 82 -4.38 13.43 -53.32
CA LEU A 82 -4.82 12.79 -52.09
C LEU A 82 -3.90 13.23 -50.96
N THR A 83 -4.49 13.81 -49.93
CA THR A 83 -3.78 14.14 -48.70
C THR A 83 -3.47 12.85 -47.94
N TRP A 84 -2.36 12.79 -47.20
CA TRP A 84 -1.91 11.56 -46.54
C TRP A 84 -2.96 10.98 -45.57
N TYR A 85 -3.79 11.84 -44.95
CA TYR A 85 -4.89 11.41 -44.09
C TYR A 85 -6.04 10.78 -44.88
N GLU A 86 -6.32 11.27 -46.09
CA GLU A 86 -7.37 10.76 -46.97
C GLU A 86 -7.03 9.37 -47.50
N ALA A 87 -5.75 9.09 -47.77
CA ALA A 87 -5.26 7.75 -48.08
C ALA A 87 -5.40 6.80 -46.87
N LEU A 88 -5.13 7.28 -45.66
CA LEU A 88 -5.28 6.50 -44.43
C LEU A 88 -6.76 6.14 -44.20
N PHE A 89 -7.67 7.12 -44.22
CA PHE A 89 -9.11 6.87 -44.04
C PHE A 89 -9.70 5.96 -45.13
N ARG A 90 -9.23 6.08 -46.37
CA ARG A 90 -9.63 5.19 -47.46
C ARG A 90 -9.10 3.76 -47.32
N SER A 91 -7.93 3.58 -46.70
CA SER A 91 -7.39 2.25 -46.38
C SER A 91 -8.15 1.57 -45.24
N LEU A 92 -8.61 2.33 -44.24
CA LEU A 92 -9.46 1.82 -43.16
C LEU A 92 -10.93 1.63 -43.57
N ASN A 93 -11.42 2.37 -44.56
CA ASN A 93 -12.78 2.25 -45.07
C ASN A 93 -12.85 2.14 -46.61
N PRO A 94 -12.35 1.02 -47.19
CA PRO A 94 -12.18 0.89 -48.64
C PRO A 94 -13.50 0.85 -49.42
N LYS A 95 -14.62 0.60 -48.74
CA LYS A 95 -15.96 0.50 -49.33
C LYS A 95 -16.84 1.72 -49.07
N ASN A 96 -16.29 2.81 -48.51
CA ASN A 96 -17.05 4.00 -48.07
C ASN A 96 -18.29 3.60 -47.24
N VAL A 97 -18.11 2.67 -46.30
CA VAL A 97 -19.18 2.28 -45.40
C VAL A 97 -19.43 3.44 -44.44
N ASP A 98 -20.65 3.93 -44.37
CA ASP A 98 -21.04 4.92 -43.39
C ASP A 98 -21.03 4.29 -42.00
N TRP A 99 -19.87 4.35 -41.34
CA TRP A 99 -19.67 3.84 -39.98
C TRP A 99 -20.63 4.51 -38.99
N GLY A 100 -20.95 5.79 -39.20
CA GLY A 100 -21.95 6.51 -38.39
C GLY A 100 -23.34 5.87 -38.51
N MET A 101 -23.86 5.73 -39.73
CA MET A 101 -25.18 5.14 -39.96
C MET A 101 -25.25 3.65 -39.57
N SER A 102 -24.23 2.86 -39.90
CA SER A 102 -24.21 1.44 -39.53
C SER A 102 -24.03 1.21 -38.03
N TRP A 103 -23.37 2.12 -37.32
CA TRP A 103 -23.29 2.11 -35.86
C TRP A 103 -24.61 2.53 -35.23
N GLU A 104 -25.24 3.59 -35.72
CA GLU A 104 -26.55 4.06 -35.26
C GLU A 104 -27.64 3.02 -35.50
N GLN A 105 -27.62 2.33 -36.64
CA GLN A 105 -28.55 1.23 -36.93
C GLN A 105 -28.36 0.04 -35.98
N ARG A 106 -27.11 -0.33 -35.66
CA ARG A 106 -26.87 -1.39 -34.66
C ARG A 106 -27.29 -0.94 -33.25
N ARG A 107 -27.05 0.33 -32.92
CA ARG A 107 -27.46 0.92 -31.64
C ARG A 107 -28.98 0.97 -31.51
N SER A 108 -29.72 1.34 -32.56
CA SER A 108 -31.18 1.38 -32.51
C SER A 108 -31.76 -0.03 -32.34
N ILE A 109 -31.29 -1.00 -33.12
CA ILE A 109 -31.70 -2.41 -33.00
C ILE A 109 -31.36 -2.96 -31.61
N PHE A 110 -30.21 -2.60 -31.05
CA PHE A 110 -29.85 -2.97 -29.68
C PHE A 110 -30.75 -2.33 -28.64
N LEU A 111 -31.02 -1.03 -28.73
CA LEU A 111 -31.89 -0.34 -27.77
C LEU A 111 -33.34 -0.83 -27.83
N GLU A 112 -33.85 -1.09 -29.03
CA GLU A 112 -35.17 -1.69 -29.24
C GLU A 112 -35.26 -3.08 -28.59
N ASN A 113 -34.23 -3.91 -28.76
CA ASN A 113 -34.20 -5.26 -28.18
C ASN A 113 -33.83 -5.30 -26.69
N SER A 114 -33.10 -4.30 -26.17
CA SER A 114 -32.62 -4.28 -24.78
C SER A 114 -33.54 -3.55 -23.82
N ILE A 115 -34.04 -2.37 -24.20
CA ILE A 115 -34.91 -1.55 -23.33
C ILE A 115 -36.38 -1.97 -23.47
N GLY A 116 -36.79 -2.44 -24.65
CA GLY A 116 -38.15 -2.92 -24.90
C GLY A 116 -38.45 -4.32 -24.37
N ASN A 117 -37.43 -5.16 -24.14
CA ASN A 117 -37.60 -6.55 -23.76
C ASN A 117 -37.27 -6.81 -22.27
N LYS A 118 -38.29 -7.15 -21.48
CA LYS A 118 -38.15 -7.46 -20.05
C LYS A 118 -37.18 -8.62 -19.79
N TYR A 119 -37.12 -9.63 -20.66
CA TYR A 119 -36.25 -10.80 -20.49
C TYR A 119 -34.75 -10.46 -20.60
N PHE A 120 -34.39 -9.46 -21.41
CA PHE A 120 -33.01 -8.98 -21.50
C PHE A 120 -32.56 -8.34 -20.18
N MET A 121 -33.43 -7.54 -19.55
CA MET A 121 -33.13 -6.94 -18.24
C MET A 121 -32.99 -8.00 -17.13
N TYR A 122 -33.83 -9.03 -17.13
CA TYR A 122 -33.71 -10.14 -16.16
C TYR A 122 -32.42 -10.94 -16.33
N THR A 123 -32.04 -11.28 -17.58
CA THR A 123 -30.80 -12.02 -17.85
C THR A 123 -29.56 -11.19 -17.56
N ALA A 124 -29.58 -9.89 -17.89
CA ALA A 124 -28.53 -8.96 -17.51
C ALA A 124 -28.41 -8.84 -15.97
N ALA A 125 -29.51 -8.64 -15.27
CA ALA A 125 -29.52 -8.59 -13.80
C ALA A 125 -29.05 -9.91 -13.16
N LEU A 126 -29.48 -11.05 -13.69
CA LEU A 126 -29.03 -12.37 -13.25
C LEU A 126 -27.53 -12.56 -13.45
N SER A 127 -27.00 -12.17 -14.62
CA SER A 127 -25.56 -12.24 -14.90
C SER A 127 -24.76 -11.33 -13.95
N MET A 128 -25.25 -10.13 -13.65
CA MET A 128 -24.62 -9.22 -12.69
C MET A 128 -24.65 -9.81 -11.28
N LEU A 129 -25.75 -10.45 -10.89
CA LEU A 129 -25.86 -11.14 -9.60
C LEU A 129 -24.89 -12.32 -9.51
N LEU A 130 -24.73 -13.10 -10.59
CA LEU A 130 -23.75 -14.20 -10.64
C LEU A 130 -22.30 -13.71 -10.57
N VAL A 131 -21.97 -12.62 -11.27
CA VAL A 131 -20.64 -12.00 -11.16
C VAL A 131 -20.42 -11.48 -9.74
N TYR A 132 -21.42 -10.83 -9.14
CA TYR A 132 -21.34 -10.36 -7.77
C TYR A 132 -21.13 -11.50 -6.77
N SER A 133 -21.91 -12.58 -6.88
CA SER A 133 -21.76 -13.75 -6.00
C SER A 133 -20.38 -14.38 -6.14
N PHE A 134 -19.85 -14.49 -7.36
CA PHE A 134 -18.49 -14.97 -7.59
C PHE A 134 -17.44 -14.09 -6.89
N VAL A 135 -17.54 -12.76 -7.03
CA VAL A 135 -16.63 -11.82 -6.35
C VAL A 135 -16.71 -11.98 -4.82
N VAL A 136 -17.91 -12.09 -4.26
CA VAL A 136 -18.11 -12.30 -2.82
C VAL A 136 -17.50 -13.62 -2.36
N ILE A 137 -17.66 -14.71 -3.12
CA ILE A 137 -17.08 -16.02 -2.77
C ILE A 137 -15.54 -15.95 -2.77
N VAL A 138 -14.94 -15.34 -3.80
CA VAL A 138 -13.49 -15.16 -3.87
C VAL A 138 -12.99 -14.28 -2.72
N TRP A 139 -13.68 -13.18 -2.44
CA TRP A 139 -13.34 -12.28 -1.34
C TRP A 139 -13.47 -12.98 0.03
N GLN A 140 -14.54 -13.75 0.24
CA GLN A 140 -14.75 -14.52 1.45
C GLN A 140 -13.68 -15.59 1.63
N ARG A 141 -13.29 -16.30 0.55
CA ARG A 141 -12.24 -17.32 0.60
C ARG A 141 -10.88 -16.70 0.95
N TRP A 142 -10.56 -15.55 0.36
CA TRP A 142 -9.36 -14.79 0.69
C TRP A 142 -9.36 -14.35 2.16
N ASN A 143 -10.48 -13.81 2.63
CA ASN A 143 -10.62 -13.36 4.01
C ASN A 143 -10.59 -14.53 5.01
N HIS A 144 -11.12 -15.69 4.64
CA HIS A 144 -11.10 -16.89 5.46
C HIS A 144 -9.67 -17.41 5.66
N ALA A 145 -8.84 -17.41 4.61
CA ALA A 145 -7.44 -17.79 4.72
C ALA A 145 -6.67 -16.86 5.68
N GLU A 146 -6.96 -15.56 5.65
CA GLU A 146 -6.32 -14.61 6.55
C GLU A 146 -6.76 -14.78 8.01
N ARG A 147 -8.05 -15.06 8.24
CA ARG A 147 -8.57 -15.39 9.58
C ARG A 147 -7.97 -16.67 10.15
N LEU A 148 -7.76 -17.70 9.32
CA LEU A 148 -7.13 -18.95 9.75
C LEU A 148 -5.68 -18.73 10.18
N LYS A 149 -4.93 -17.86 9.49
CA LYS A 149 -3.57 -17.50 9.91
C LYS A 149 -3.57 -16.79 11.26
N GLN A 150 -4.49 -15.85 11.48
CA GLN A 150 -4.62 -15.15 12.76
C GLN A 150 -4.99 -16.12 13.89
N LEU A 151 -5.89 -17.07 13.63
CA LEU A 151 -6.24 -18.14 14.57
C LEU A 151 -5.03 -19.03 14.89
N ALA A 152 -4.22 -19.39 13.89
CA ALA A 152 -3.02 -20.18 14.09
C ALA A 152 -1.99 -19.45 14.96
N GLN A 153 -1.80 -18.15 14.73
CA GLN A 153 -0.94 -17.30 15.57
C GLN A 153 -1.46 -17.24 17.01
N GLY A 154 -2.75 -16.97 17.20
CA GLY A 154 -3.35 -16.96 18.53
C GLY A 154 -3.28 -18.30 19.26
N ALA A 155 -3.42 -19.42 18.53
CA ALA A 155 -3.24 -20.75 19.09
C ALA A 155 -1.79 -21.02 19.50
N ALA A 156 -0.81 -20.60 18.69
CA ALA A 156 0.60 -20.72 19.04
C ALA A 156 0.96 -19.91 20.28
N ASP A 157 0.47 -18.66 20.38
CA ASP A 157 0.69 -17.82 21.55
C ASP A 157 0.06 -18.42 22.83
N ALA A 158 -1.14 -18.98 22.72
CA ALA A 158 -1.79 -19.68 23.83
C ALA A 158 -1.01 -20.92 24.27
N MET A 159 -0.48 -21.70 23.32
CA MET A 159 0.35 -22.87 23.63
C MET A 159 1.66 -22.47 24.31
N ASN A 160 2.32 -21.41 23.84
CA ASN A 160 3.54 -20.88 24.45
C ASN A 160 3.28 -20.40 25.88
N TYR A 161 2.16 -19.72 26.11
CA TYR A 161 1.77 -19.30 27.45
C TYR A 161 1.51 -20.50 28.36
N ALA A 162 0.80 -21.53 27.89
CA ALA A 162 0.57 -22.75 28.66
C ALA A 162 1.88 -23.47 29.01
N GLN A 163 2.85 -23.51 28.11
CA GLN A 163 4.18 -24.07 28.37
C GLN A 163 4.95 -23.25 29.42
N TYR A 164 4.88 -21.92 29.36
CA TYR A 164 5.49 -21.04 30.35
C TYR A 164 4.96 -21.32 31.77
N TRP A 165 3.65 -21.47 31.93
CA TRP A 165 3.07 -21.82 33.23
C TRP A 165 3.46 -23.21 33.73
N LYS A 166 3.50 -24.20 32.83
CA LYS A 166 3.97 -25.54 33.20
C LYS A 166 5.42 -25.52 33.68
N ALA A 167 6.31 -24.85 32.95
CA ALA A 167 7.70 -24.69 33.36
C ALA A 167 7.84 -23.93 34.69
N GLY A 168 7.01 -22.91 34.91
CA GLY A 168 6.93 -22.19 36.19
C GLY A 168 6.50 -23.08 37.35
N ALA A 169 5.46 -23.90 37.13
CA ALA A 169 4.96 -24.86 38.12
C ALA A 169 6.02 -25.92 38.45
N GLU A 170 6.66 -26.51 37.44
CA GLU A 170 7.74 -27.49 37.63
C GLU A 170 8.91 -26.92 38.43
N LYS A 171 9.29 -25.66 38.16
CA LYS A 171 10.35 -24.97 38.90
C LYS A 171 9.96 -24.73 40.36
N ALA A 172 8.71 -24.36 40.62
CA ALA A 172 8.19 -24.17 41.96
C ALA A 172 8.17 -25.50 42.74
N THR A 173 7.65 -26.57 42.13
CA THR A 173 7.65 -27.92 42.72
C THR A 173 9.07 -28.40 43.00
N ARG A 174 10.02 -28.21 42.07
CA ARG A 174 11.42 -28.58 42.28
C ARG A 174 12.03 -27.82 43.45
N LYS A 175 11.80 -26.50 43.55
CA LYS A 175 12.30 -25.69 44.67
C LYS A 175 11.70 -26.15 46.00
N HIS A 176 10.42 -26.51 46.02
CA HIS A 176 9.76 -27.05 47.20
C HIS A 176 10.39 -28.39 47.61
N ASN A 177 10.54 -29.34 46.68
CA ASN A 177 11.14 -30.64 46.96
C ASN A 177 12.58 -30.51 47.45
N THR A 178 13.42 -29.70 46.80
CA THR A 178 14.79 -29.44 47.25
C THR A 178 14.83 -28.81 48.65
N HIS A 179 13.84 -27.97 49.00
CA HIS A 179 13.75 -27.43 50.35
C HIS A 179 13.37 -28.51 51.37
N ILE A 180 12.40 -29.38 51.05
CA ILE A 180 12.01 -30.51 51.91
C ILE A 180 13.19 -31.48 52.10
N GLU A 181 13.94 -31.80 51.05
CA GLU A 181 15.15 -32.64 51.14
C GLU A 181 16.19 -32.02 52.08
N LYS A 182 16.41 -30.70 51.99
CA LYS A 182 17.31 -29.99 52.91
C LYS A 182 16.82 -30.04 54.36
N CYS A 183 15.52 -29.85 54.59
CA CYS A 183 14.93 -29.97 55.92
C CYS A 183 15.08 -31.40 56.47
N ASN A 184 14.75 -32.41 55.68
CA ASN A 184 14.90 -33.81 56.07
C ASN A 184 16.35 -34.14 56.38
N ARG A 185 17.31 -33.69 55.57
CA ARG A 185 18.74 -33.88 55.81
C ARG A 185 19.23 -33.23 57.11
N VAL A 186 18.68 -32.08 57.50
CA VAL A 186 18.99 -31.44 58.80
C VAL A 186 18.39 -32.22 59.97
N ILE A 187 17.17 -32.76 59.82
CA ILE A 187 16.52 -33.60 60.84
C ILE A 187 17.30 -34.90 61.02
N GLU A 188 17.65 -35.59 59.93
CA GLU A 188 18.46 -36.81 59.95
C GLU A 188 19.86 -36.56 60.55
N ALA A 189 20.48 -35.41 60.26
CA ALA A 189 21.75 -35.03 60.88
C ALA A 189 21.61 -34.73 62.38
N GLY A 190 20.49 -34.15 62.81
CA GLY A 190 20.16 -33.94 64.22
C GLY A 190 19.91 -35.25 64.97
N GLU A 191 19.29 -36.24 64.33
CA GLU A 191 19.07 -37.59 64.89
C GLU A 191 20.35 -38.45 64.87
N SER A 192 21.21 -38.28 63.88
CA SER A 192 22.49 -39.01 63.77
C SER A 192 23.66 -38.38 64.53
N GLY A 193 23.49 -37.17 65.09
CA GLY A 193 24.48 -36.50 65.93
C GLY A 193 25.71 -35.95 65.20
N LEU A 194 25.74 -35.95 63.87
CA LEU A 194 26.82 -35.34 63.07
C LEU A 194 26.42 -33.95 62.57
N PRO A 195 27.24 -32.90 62.76
CA PRO A 195 26.94 -31.56 62.25
C PRO A 195 26.99 -31.54 60.71
N THR A 196 25.89 -31.13 60.07
CA THR A 196 25.78 -31.02 58.61
C THR A 196 26.62 -29.84 58.09
N GLY A 197 27.57 -30.11 57.18
CA GLY A 197 28.42 -29.08 56.55
C GLY A 197 27.65 -27.94 55.86
N ASP A 198 26.42 -28.20 55.40
CA ASP A 198 25.55 -27.22 54.76
C ASP A 198 25.16 -26.03 55.67
N THR A 199 25.19 -26.21 57.00
CA THR A 199 24.93 -25.10 57.95
C THR A 199 26.09 -24.11 58.02
N ALA A 200 27.33 -24.59 57.86
CA ALA A 200 28.52 -23.75 57.78
C ALA A 200 28.60 -23.01 56.44
N GLU A 201 28.26 -23.68 55.33
CA GLU A 201 28.20 -23.05 54.00
C GLU A 201 27.09 -21.98 53.90
N ALA A 202 25.93 -22.21 54.54
CA ALA A 202 24.87 -21.21 54.62
C ALA A 202 25.29 -19.96 55.42
N GLY A 203 26.12 -20.13 56.45
CA GLY A 203 26.74 -19.03 57.20
C GLY A 203 27.72 -18.23 56.35
N ALA A 204 28.59 -18.92 55.61
CA ALA A 204 29.58 -18.31 54.72
C ALA A 204 28.91 -17.53 53.56
N LEU A 205 27.85 -18.09 52.94
CA LEU A 205 27.09 -17.39 51.91
C LEU A 205 26.40 -16.13 52.45
N ARG A 206 25.86 -16.18 53.67
CA ARG A 206 25.25 -14.99 54.30
C ARG A 206 26.28 -13.90 54.55
N GLN A 207 27.48 -14.24 55.01
CA GLN A 207 28.57 -13.28 55.15
C GLN A 207 29.00 -12.69 53.81
N GLN A 208 29.06 -13.48 52.75
CA GLN A 208 29.45 -13.01 51.41
C GLN A 208 28.39 -12.08 50.80
N VAL A 209 27.10 -12.36 51.00
CA VAL A 209 26.00 -11.48 50.58
C VAL A 209 26.04 -10.15 51.34
N GLU A 210 26.29 -10.18 52.65
CA GLU A 210 26.38 -8.95 53.44
C GLU A 210 27.63 -8.14 53.05
N GLY A 211 28.75 -8.81 52.76
CA GLY A 211 29.97 -8.18 52.23
C GLY A 211 29.74 -7.44 50.91
N MET A 212 29.10 -8.09 49.92
CA MET A 212 28.75 -7.44 48.65
C MET A 212 27.78 -6.28 48.84
N ARG A 213 26.85 -6.38 49.80
CA ARG A 213 25.89 -5.31 50.08
C ARG A 213 26.60 -4.06 50.60
N ILE A 214 27.59 -4.22 51.48
CA ILE A 214 28.42 -3.14 51.99
C ILE A 214 29.26 -2.52 50.86
N GLU A 215 29.81 -3.35 49.97
CA GLU A 215 30.60 -2.87 48.82
C GLU A 215 29.74 -2.04 47.85
N VAL A 216 28.52 -2.48 47.54
CA VAL A 216 27.58 -1.72 46.69
C VAL A 216 27.23 -0.38 47.34
N LEU A 217 27.03 -0.33 48.66
CA LEU A 217 26.78 0.92 49.37
C LEU A 217 27.99 1.86 49.31
N ASN A 218 29.21 1.32 49.47
CA ASN A 218 30.45 2.10 49.34
C ASN A 218 30.59 2.69 47.94
N LEU A 219 30.47 1.86 46.89
CA LEU A 219 30.54 2.31 45.50
C LEU A 219 29.46 3.33 45.14
N THR A 220 28.25 3.16 45.69
CA THR A 220 27.18 4.14 45.51
C THR A 220 27.52 5.49 46.16
N SER A 221 28.16 5.48 47.34
CA SER A 221 28.62 6.69 48.01
C SER A 221 29.76 7.39 47.25
N GLU A 222 30.71 6.63 46.72
CA GLU A 222 31.81 7.15 45.90
C GLU A 222 31.30 7.75 44.58
N ASN A 223 30.32 7.12 43.93
CA ASN A 223 29.70 7.64 42.72
C ASN A 223 29.01 8.99 42.99
N LYS A 224 28.31 9.12 44.12
CA LYS A 224 27.71 10.41 44.53
C LYS A 224 28.78 11.48 44.76
N ARG A 225 29.90 11.14 45.41
CA ARG A 225 31.02 12.08 45.62
C ARG A 225 31.62 12.54 44.30
N LEU A 226 31.91 11.60 43.39
CA LEU A 226 32.46 11.90 42.07
C LEU A 226 31.53 12.77 41.21
N ARG A 227 30.21 12.57 41.32
CA ARG A 227 29.24 13.44 40.65
C ARG A 227 29.28 14.87 41.18
N HIS A 228 29.39 15.04 42.49
CA HIS A 228 29.53 16.37 43.09
C HIS A 228 30.83 17.07 42.66
N ASP A 229 31.95 16.34 42.63
CA ASP A 229 33.24 16.89 42.15
C ASP A 229 33.18 17.28 40.67
N LEU A 230 32.47 16.52 39.83
CA LEU A 230 32.24 16.87 38.42
C LEU A 230 31.37 18.12 38.29
N GLU A 231 30.32 18.25 39.10
CA GLU A 231 29.46 19.43 39.10
C GLU A 231 30.24 20.68 39.52
N GLN A 232 31.03 20.61 40.59
CA GLN A 232 31.92 21.68 41.01
C GLN A 232 32.94 22.06 39.93
N LYS A 233 33.54 21.07 39.25
CA LYS A 233 34.45 21.37 38.14
C LYS A 233 33.72 22.02 36.97
N SER A 234 32.48 21.61 36.68
CA SER A 234 31.70 22.20 35.60
C SER A 234 31.34 23.67 35.86
N THR A 235 31.03 24.04 37.10
CA THR A 235 30.76 25.43 37.48
C THR A 235 32.01 26.29 37.43
N VAL A 236 33.16 25.76 37.87
CA VAL A 236 34.46 26.45 37.75
C VAL A 236 34.85 26.64 36.29
N VAL A 237 34.65 25.64 35.43
CA VAL A 237 34.89 25.76 33.98
C VAL A 237 33.95 26.77 33.34
N ALA A 238 32.67 26.80 33.73
CA ALA A 238 31.73 27.81 33.25
C ALA A 238 32.13 29.23 33.69
N ASP A 239 32.55 29.43 34.95
CA ASP A 239 33.06 30.72 35.44
C ASP A 239 34.33 31.16 34.69
N LEU A 240 35.27 30.23 34.48
CA LEU A 240 36.48 30.47 33.67
C LEU A 240 36.13 30.82 32.23
N SER A 241 35.15 30.14 31.61
CA SER A 241 34.69 30.44 30.26
C SER A 241 34.12 31.86 30.18
N ILE A 242 33.29 32.27 31.13
CA ILE A 242 32.73 33.63 31.19
C ILE A 242 33.85 34.67 31.34
N ARG A 243 34.86 34.41 32.18
CA ARG A 243 36.02 35.31 32.35
C ARG A 243 36.87 35.40 31.09
N VAL A 244 37.06 34.29 30.38
CA VAL A 244 37.79 34.26 29.10
C VAL A 244 37.00 34.98 28.01
N ASP A 245 35.68 34.82 27.97
CA ASP A 245 34.81 35.53 27.02
C ASP A 245 34.77 37.04 27.31
N ASP A 246 34.70 37.46 28.57
CA ASP A 246 34.78 38.87 28.97
C ASP A 246 36.17 39.47 28.66
N ALA A 247 37.25 38.73 28.92
CA ALA A 247 38.60 39.14 28.54
C ALA A 247 38.76 39.25 27.02
N THR A 248 38.23 38.29 26.26
CA THR A 248 38.26 38.30 24.78
C THR A 248 37.44 39.46 24.23
N LYS A 249 36.26 39.74 24.81
CA LYS A 249 35.42 40.87 24.40
C LYS A 249 36.05 42.22 24.75
N LYS A 250 36.75 42.33 25.89
CA LYS A 250 37.55 43.52 26.25
C LYS A 250 38.73 43.73 25.30
N ILE A 251 39.39 42.65 24.86
CA ILE A 251 40.44 42.70 23.84
C ILE A 251 39.86 43.08 22.46
N GLY A 252 38.66 42.61 22.12
CA GLY A 252 38.01 42.90 20.84
C GLY A 252 37.32 44.27 20.74
N SER A 253 37.00 44.93 21.87
CA SER A 253 36.22 46.18 21.90
C SER A 253 37.03 47.43 22.29
N GLY A 254 38.34 47.30 22.50
CA GLY A 254 39.25 48.39 22.85
C GLY A 254 39.98 48.98 21.64
N ASN A 255 39.48 50.10 21.11
CA ASN A 255 40.20 50.97 20.18
C ASN A 255 41.29 51.73 20.97
N GLY A 256 42.57 51.40 20.74
CA GLY A 256 43.73 52.10 21.35
C GLY A 256 45.07 51.56 20.82
N PRO A 257 46.07 52.42 20.52
CA PRO A 257 47.06 52.18 19.47
C PRO A 257 48.36 51.52 19.94
N GLY A 258 49.01 50.81 19.02
CA GLY A 258 50.38 50.28 19.14
C GLY A 258 50.40 48.89 19.81
N ASN A 259 50.95 47.82 19.23
CA ASN A 259 52.06 47.72 18.32
C ASN A 259 51.89 46.42 17.52
N GLY A 260 52.18 46.48 16.23
CA GLY A 260 51.90 45.39 15.31
C GLY A 260 52.79 44.16 15.48
N ALA A 261 52.20 43.04 15.02
CA ALA A 261 52.84 41.86 14.44
C ALA A 261 53.39 40.77 15.39
N LYS A 262 52.51 39.82 15.75
CA LYS A 262 52.61 38.37 15.41
C LYS A 262 51.47 37.59 16.11
N GLY A 263 50.23 37.74 15.63
CA GLY A 263 49.07 37.06 16.24
C GLY A 263 48.09 36.41 15.27
N GLY A 264 48.25 36.60 13.96
CA GLY A 264 47.29 36.12 12.95
C GLY A 264 47.50 34.67 12.50
N GLU A 265 48.75 34.20 12.42
CA GLU A 265 49.04 32.86 11.86
C GLU A 265 48.68 31.72 12.81
N ASN A 266 48.85 31.90 14.13
CA ASN A 266 48.57 30.86 15.12
C ASN A 266 47.07 30.60 15.29
N SER A 267 46.22 31.63 15.20
CA SER A 267 44.76 31.50 15.29
C SER A 267 44.19 30.68 14.13
N VAL A 268 44.63 30.97 12.90
CA VAL A 268 44.22 30.23 11.70
C VAL A 268 44.73 28.79 11.76
N GLN A 269 45.97 28.57 12.20
CA GLN A 269 46.51 27.22 12.38
C GLN A 269 45.75 26.42 13.44
N VAL A 270 45.42 27.03 14.59
CA VAL A 270 44.61 26.38 15.64
C VAL A 270 43.21 26.05 15.13
N ALA A 271 42.56 26.96 14.40
CA ALA A 271 41.25 26.70 13.79
C ALA A 271 41.31 25.53 12.79
N THR A 272 42.34 25.48 11.92
CA THR A 272 42.52 24.35 11.00
C THR A 272 42.84 23.04 11.70
N LEU A 273 43.53 23.08 12.84
CA LEU A 273 43.83 21.90 13.65
C LEU A 273 42.56 21.35 14.31
N VAL A 274 41.73 22.23 14.87
CA VAL A 274 40.45 21.87 15.49
C VAL A 274 39.50 21.28 14.45
N ASP A 275 39.42 21.87 13.26
CA ASP A 275 38.55 21.37 12.18
C ASP A 275 39.00 19.98 11.69
N ARG A 276 40.32 19.74 11.65
CA ARG A 276 40.89 18.43 11.33
C ARG A 276 40.61 17.39 12.42
N ILE A 277 40.70 17.76 13.70
CA ILE A 277 40.38 16.87 14.82
C ILE A 277 38.90 16.47 14.75
N ASN A 278 38.01 17.42 14.52
CA ASN A 278 36.58 17.17 14.47
C ASN A 278 36.21 16.19 13.32
N ARG A 279 36.82 16.38 12.13
CA ARG A 279 36.68 15.42 11.02
C ARG A 279 37.21 14.03 11.37
N LEU A 280 38.36 13.93 12.04
CA LEU A 280 38.93 12.64 12.43
C LEU A 280 38.04 11.92 13.44
N GLU A 281 37.44 12.64 14.39
CA GLU A 281 36.49 12.05 15.34
C GLU A 281 35.22 11.54 14.66
N GLU A 282 34.68 12.28 13.69
CA GLU A 282 33.53 11.83 12.90
C GLU A 282 33.82 10.55 12.12
N THR A 283 35.00 10.47 11.48
CA THR A 283 35.41 9.25 10.76
C THR A 283 35.58 8.06 11.70
N LEU A 284 36.14 8.25 12.89
CA LEU A 284 36.28 7.18 13.88
C LEU A 284 34.91 6.69 14.39
N ARG A 285 33.95 7.59 14.59
CA ARG A 285 32.58 7.22 14.98
C ARG A 285 31.87 6.43 13.89
N ALA A 286 32.01 6.85 12.63
CA ALA A 286 31.43 6.13 11.48
C ALA A 286 32.02 4.72 11.35
N VAL A 287 33.33 4.57 11.44
CA VAL A 287 34.03 3.27 11.35
C VAL A 287 33.69 2.34 12.53
N ARG A 288 33.48 2.89 13.73
CA ARG A 288 33.00 2.08 14.88
C ARG A 288 31.58 1.57 14.66
N LEU A 289 30.67 2.41 14.18
CA LEU A 289 29.30 2.00 13.86
C LEU A 289 29.26 0.94 12.75
N GLU A 290 30.09 1.07 11.72
CA GLU A 290 30.22 0.03 10.69
C GLU A 290 30.78 -1.29 11.27
N ASN A 291 31.77 -1.23 12.16
CA ASN A 291 32.30 -2.41 12.84
C ASN A 291 31.25 -3.08 13.74
N GLU A 292 30.47 -2.31 14.49
CA GLU A 292 29.35 -2.86 15.29
C GLU A 292 28.29 -3.48 14.41
N ARG A 293 27.96 -2.85 13.27
CA ARG A 293 27.02 -3.41 12.28
C ARG A 293 27.52 -4.72 11.67
N LEU A 294 28.82 -4.81 11.34
CA LEU A 294 29.43 -6.00 10.77
C LEU A 294 29.66 -7.12 11.79
N LYS A 295 29.87 -6.78 13.07
CA LYS A 295 29.98 -7.77 14.17
C LYS A 295 28.63 -8.26 14.68
N GLY A 296 27.54 -7.52 14.40
CA GLY A 296 26.16 -7.89 14.75
C GLY A 296 25.42 -8.70 13.67
N ALA A 297 26.08 -9.07 12.58
CA ALA A 297 25.60 -9.99 11.53
C ALA A 297 26.35 -11.32 11.61
#